data_AF-A0A7Y2SL45-F1
#
_entry.id   AF-A0A7Y2SL45-F1
#
_cell.length_a   1.000
_cell.length_b   1.000
_cell.length_c   1.000
_cell.angle_alpha   90.00
_cell.angle_beta   90.00
_cell.angle_gamma   90.00
#
_symmetry.space_group_name_H-M   'P 1'
#
loop_
_entity.id
_entity.type
_entity.pdbx_description
1 polymer ?
#
loop_
_entity_poly.entity_id
_entity_poly.type
_entity_poly.pdbx_seq_one_letter_code
_entity_poly.pdbx_strand_id
1 'polypeptide(L)'
;MKPYILIIALIAIFLVPYGWVAQQSPALDVLFNQVFHSLAAHIIGHAAIFALIGALSLMYFPALRGRPAAYVALILLVALGQEGFQVIYKGHLYLEDTLGDLLVDMVAATTVWLASSQTAIRHLQSAISPKERPSHDPPAGGRG
;
A
#
# COMPACT_ATOMS: atom_id res chain seq x y z
N MET A 1 3.44 -20.78 4.41
CA MET A 1 2.31 -20.07 5.06
C MET A 1 1.37 -19.61 3.97
N LYS A 2 0.05 -19.80 4.11
CA LYS A 2 -0.90 -19.39 3.05
C LYS A 2 -0.97 -17.85 3.01
N PRO A 3 -1.04 -17.22 1.83
CA PRO A 3 -0.89 -15.76 1.68
C PRO A 3 -1.90 -14.94 2.50
N TYR A 4 -3.10 -15.48 2.71
CA TYR A 4 -4.12 -14.84 3.56
C TYR A 4 -3.74 -14.80 5.05
N ILE A 5 -2.96 -15.75 5.56
CA ILE A 5 -2.53 -15.76 6.98
C ILE A 5 -1.59 -14.58 7.24
N LEU A 6 -0.70 -14.28 6.30
CA LEU A 6 0.20 -13.14 6.44
C LEU A 6 -0.57 -11.81 6.41
N ILE A 7 -1.54 -11.67 5.50
CA ILE A 7 -2.37 -10.47 5.47
C ILE A 7 -3.19 -10.30 6.74
N ILE A 8 -3.78 -11.38 7.26
CA ILE A 8 -4.49 -11.33 8.54
C ILE A 8 -3.54 -10.93 9.67
N ALA A 9 -2.31 -11.47 9.69
CA ALA A 9 -1.32 -11.10 10.69
C ALA A 9 -0.89 -9.62 10.57
N LEU A 10 -0.67 -9.12 9.35
CA LEU A 10 -0.34 -7.71 9.11
C LEU A 10 -1.49 -6.80 9.53
N ILE A 11 -2.72 -7.11 9.10
CA ILE A 11 -3.92 -6.39 9.49
C ILE A 11 -4.05 -6.40 11.02
N ALA A 12 -3.88 -7.55 11.68
CA ALA A 12 -3.95 -7.64 13.13
C ALA A 12 -2.88 -6.79 13.82
N ILE A 13 -1.66 -6.76 13.30
CA ILE A 13 -0.56 -5.92 13.83
C ILE A 13 -0.89 -4.44 13.67
N PHE A 14 -1.39 -4.02 12.51
CA PHE A 14 -1.70 -2.61 12.25
C PHE A 14 -3.02 -2.15 12.88
N LEU A 15 -3.96 -3.07 13.14
CA LEU A 15 -5.20 -2.79 13.89
C LEU A 15 -4.94 -2.55 15.37
N VAL A 16 -3.78 -2.94 15.91
CA VAL A 16 -3.46 -2.66 17.31
C VAL A 16 -3.27 -1.16 17.47
N PRO A 17 -4.14 -0.47 18.23
CA PRO A 17 -4.05 0.98 18.36
C PRO A 17 -2.76 1.33 19.11
N TYR A 18 -2.02 2.32 18.59
CA TYR A 18 -0.80 2.81 19.22
C TYR A 18 -0.97 3.06 20.72
N GLY A 19 -2.08 3.70 21.11
CA GLY A 19 -2.33 4.00 22.51
C GLY A 19 -2.33 2.76 23.40
N TRP A 20 -2.86 1.62 22.92
CA TRP A 20 -2.81 0.38 23.69
C TRP A 20 -1.37 -0.14 23.83
N VAL A 21 -0.55 -0.04 22.78
CA VAL A 21 0.88 -0.42 22.84
C VAL A 21 1.64 0.47 23.81
N ALA A 22 1.37 1.77 23.80
CA ALA A 22 1.99 2.76 24.70
C ALA A 22 1.69 2.46 26.17
N GLN A 23 0.48 1.98 26.50
CA GLN A 23 0.13 1.55 27.87
C GLN A 23 0.96 0.35 28.35
N GLN A 24 1.38 -0.54 27.45
CA GLN A 24 2.13 -1.74 27.83
C GLN A 24 3.62 -1.44 28.08
N SER A 25 4.15 -0.33 27.58
CA SER A 25 5.56 0.01 27.73
C SER A 25 5.80 1.53 27.74
N PRO A 26 6.20 2.10 28.89
CA PRO A 26 6.59 3.50 28.99
C PRO A 26 7.75 3.87 28.06
N ALA A 27 8.66 2.93 27.80
CA ALA A 27 9.78 3.15 26.87
C ALA A 27 9.28 3.32 25.42
N LEU A 28 8.28 2.54 25.02
CA LEU A 28 7.66 2.70 23.70
C LEU A 28 6.87 4.01 23.63
N ASP A 29 6.12 4.37 24.68
CA ASP A 29 5.40 5.64 24.72
C ASP A 29 6.34 6.85 24.53
N VAL A 30 7.48 6.88 25.23
CA VAL A 30 8.49 7.94 25.05
C VAL A 30 9.03 7.96 23.62
N LEU A 31 9.41 6.80 23.06
CA LEU A 31 9.95 6.71 21.70
C LEU A 31 8.93 7.20 20.67
N PHE A 32 7.69 6.74 20.77
CA PHE A 32 6.64 7.11 19.84
C PHE A 32 6.26 8.58 19.99
N ASN A 33 6.16 9.12 21.20
CA ASN A 33 5.92 10.55 21.40
C ASN A 33 7.08 11.39 20.82
N GLN A 34 8.32 10.93 20.88
CA GLN A 34 9.43 11.64 20.22
C GLN A 34 9.27 11.65 18.69
N VAL A 35 8.91 10.52 18.09
CA VAL A 35 8.84 10.34 16.63
C VAL A 35 7.55 10.91 16.03
N PHE A 36 6.42 10.79 16.73
CA PHE A 36 5.06 11.05 16.22
C PHE A 36 4.34 12.21 16.92
N HIS A 37 5.04 13.12 17.61
CA HIS A 37 4.39 14.27 18.27
C HIS A 37 3.75 15.29 17.31
N SER A 38 4.08 15.26 16.02
CA SER A 38 3.64 16.27 15.06
C SER A 38 2.55 15.73 14.13
N LEU A 39 1.65 16.62 13.70
CA LEU A 39 0.64 16.31 12.68
C LEU A 39 1.28 15.74 11.39
N ALA A 40 2.43 16.30 10.98
CA ALA A 40 3.15 15.80 9.82
C ALA A 40 3.63 14.35 10.01
N ALA A 41 4.17 14.02 11.19
CA ALA A 41 4.60 12.66 11.50
C ALA A 41 3.43 11.68 11.55
N HIS A 42 2.27 12.11 12.06
CA HIS A 42 1.02 11.34 12.03
C HIS A 42 0.59 11.01 10.59
N ILE A 43 0.50 12.02 9.73
CA ILE A 43 0.15 11.86 8.30
C ILE A 43 1.16 10.94 7.58
N ILE A 44 2.45 11.12 7.83
CA ILE A 44 3.50 10.27 7.24
C ILE A 44 3.36 8.82 7.73
N GLY A 45 3.02 8.62 9.00
CA GLY A 45 2.75 7.30 9.58
C GLY A 45 1.60 6.58 8.87
N HIS A 46 0.45 7.25 8.73
CA HIS A 46 -0.71 6.75 7.97
C HIS A 46 -0.33 6.39 6.54
N ALA A 47 0.29 7.34 5.82
CA ALA A 47 0.71 7.12 4.45
C ALA A 47 1.67 5.93 4.30
N ALA A 48 2.65 5.79 5.20
CA ALA A 48 3.63 4.71 5.15
C ALA A 48 2.98 3.34 5.42
N ILE A 49 2.11 3.25 6.43
CA ILE A 49 1.40 2.02 6.78
C ILE A 49 0.48 1.59 5.64
N PHE A 50 -0.31 2.49 5.08
CA PHE A 50 -1.23 2.16 3.99
C PHE A 50 -0.55 1.91 2.65
N ALA A 51 0.57 2.57 2.39
CA ALA A 51 1.42 2.19 1.26
C ALA A 51 1.96 0.76 1.42
N LEU A 52 2.42 0.39 2.62
CA LEU A 52 2.91 -0.95 2.91
C LEU A 52 1.80 -2.01 2.80
N ILE A 53 0.63 -1.76 3.40
CA ILE A 53 -0.55 -2.65 3.30
C ILE A 53 -0.98 -2.80 1.84
N GLY A 54 -1.01 -1.71 1.08
CA GLY A 54 -1.29 -1.73 -0.36
C GLY A 54 -0.29 -2.58 -1.14
N ALA A 55 1.01 -2.38 -0.89
CA ALA A 55 2.08 -3.11 -1.56
C ALA A 55 2.02 -4.61 -1.26
N LEU A 56 1.85 -4.97 0.01
CA LEU A 56 1.73 -6.36 0.45
C LEU A 56 0.46 -6.99 -0.13
N SER A 57 -0.67 -6.28 -0.14
CA SER A 57 -1.90 -6.76 -0.77
C SER A 57 -1.70 -7.12 -2.24
N LEU A 58 -1.02 -6.27 -3.01
CA LEU A 58 -0.74 -6.53 -4.44
C LEU A 58 0.35 -7.57 -4.67
N MET A 59 1.27 -7.73 -3.73
CA MET A 59 2.29 -8.79 -3.75
C MET A 59 1.67 -10.17 -3.54
N TYR A 60 0.79 -10.32 -2.54
CA TYR A 60 0.18 -11.60 -2.19
C TYR A 60 -1.09 -11.92 -3.00
N PHE A 61 -1.80 -10.90 -3.49
CA PHE A 61 -3.01 -11.03 -4.30
C PHE A 61 -2.86 -10.28 -5.62
N PRO A 62 -2.04 -10.79 -6.56
CA PRO A 62 -1.75 -10.08 -7.80
C PRO A 62 -2.99 -9.81 -8.66
N ALA A 63 -4.04 -10.62 -8.51
CA ALA A 63 -5.34 -10.41 -9.15
C ALA A 63 -6.01 -9.06 -8.81
N LEU A 64 -5.65 -8.44 -7.68
CA LEU A 64 -6.18 -7.13 -7.28
C LEU A 64 -5.72 -6.00 -8.23
N ARG A 65 -4.60 -6.17 -8.97
CA ARG A 65 -4.16 -5.19 -9.98
C ARG A 65 -5.21 -4.95 -11.05
N GLY A 66 -5.92 -6.01 -11.47
CA GLY A 66 -7.01 -5.93 -12.45
C GLY A 66 -8.40 -5.68 -11.84
N ARG A 67 -8.50 -5.52 -10.52
CA ARG A 67 -9.76 -5.36 -9.79
C ARG A 67 -9.70 -4.15 -8.85
N PRO A 68 -9.60 -2.91 -9.38
CA PRO A 68 -9.39 -1.70 -8.58
C PRO A 68 -10.48 -1.50 -7.52
N ALA A 69 -11.75 -1.81 -7.82
CA ALA A 69 -12.84 -1.70 -6.84
C ALA A 69 -12.65 -2.66 -5.65
N ALA A 70 -12.19 -3.89 -5.89
CA ALA A 70 -11.93 -4.86 -4.82
C ALA A 70 -10.71 -4.45 -3.98
N TYR A 71 -9.69 -3.87 -4.61
CA TYR A 71 -8.53 -3.31 -3.92
C TYR A 71 -8.93 -2.14 -3.02
N VAL A 72 -9.65 -1.16 -3.55
CA VAL A 72 -10.16 -0.01 -2.79
C VAL A 72 -11.05 -0.45 -1.64
N ALA A 73 -11.96 -1.41 -1.86
CA ALA A 73 -12.82 -1.93 -0.80
C ALA A 73 -12.01 -2.61 0.32
N LEU A 74 -10.98 -3.39 -0.02
CA LEU A 74 -10.10 -4.01 0.97
C LEU A 74 -9.37 -2.96 1.81
N ILE A 75 -8.79 -1.95 1.16
CA ILE A 75 -8.07 -0.87 1.85
C ILE A 75 -9.01 -0.10 2.77
N LEU A 76 -10.19 0.27 2.27
CA LEU A 76 -11.19 1.00 3.05
C LEU A 76 -11.63 0.21 4.28
N LEU A 77 -11.84 -1.11 4.16
CA LEU A 77 -12.19 -1.96 5.31
C LEU A 77 -11.09 -1.96 6.38
N VAL A 78 -9.82 -1.97 5.97
CA VAL A 78 -8.69 -1.93 6.92
C VAL A 78 -8.60 -0.56 7.59
N ALA A 79 -8.75 0.53 6.83
CA ALA A 79 -8.73 1.91 7.34
C ALA A 79 -9.87 2.18 8.33
N LEU A 80 -11.10 1.78 7.99
CA LEU A 80 -12.24 1.84 8.90
C LEU A 80 -12.03 0.98 10.15
N GLY A 81 -11.36 -0.17 10.01
CA GLY A 81 -10.95 -0.99 11.14
C GLY A 81 -10.01 -0.23 12.09
N GLN A 82 -8.94 0.36 11.57
CA GLN A 82 -7.97 1.11 12.38
C GLN A 82 -8.60 2.32 13.07
N GLU A 83 -9.35 3.14 12.33
CA GLU A 83 -10.09 4.28 12.89
C GLU A 83 -11.11 3.83 13.94
N GLY A 84 -11.85 2.74 13.67
CA GLY A 84 -12.80 2.17 14.62
C GLY A 84 -12.15 1.73 15.93
N PHE A 85 -11.02 1.03 15.87
CA PHE A 85 -10.27 0.65 17.07
C PHE A 85 -9.71 1.87 17.81
N GLN A 86 -9.25 2.88 17.10
CA GLN A 86 -8.79 4.14 17.68
C GLN A 86 -9.92 4.86 18.44
N VAL A 87 -11.11 4.95 17.85
CA VAL A 87 -12.29 5.56 18.49
C VAL A 87 -12.71 4.77 19.73
N ILE A 88 -12.75 3.44 19.65
CA ILE A 88 -13.06 2.58 20.81
C ILE A 88 -12.06 2.81 21.94
N TYR A 89 -10.77 2.90 21.60
CA TYR A 89 -9.71 3.07 22.59
C TYR A 89 -9.68 4.49 23.20
N LYS A 90 -9.86 5.54 22.40
CA LYS A 90 -9.88 6.94 22.86
C LYS A 90 -11.19 7.32 23.56
N GLY A 91 -12.29 6.60 23.28
CA GLY A 91 -13.61 6.83 23.87
C GLY A 91 -14.35 8.04 23.32
N HIS A 92 -13.91 8.63 22.21
CA HIS A 92 -14.53 9.77 21.56
C HIS A 92 -14.27 9.75 20.04
N LEU A 93 -15.21 10.32 19.26
CA LEU A 93 -15.14 10.41 17.81
C LEU A 93 -14.79 11.84 17.38
N TYR A 94 -13.64 12.01 16.72
CA TYR A 94 -13.30 13.25 16.01
C TYR A 94 -13.47 13.04 14.51
N LEU A 95 -14.65 13.40 13.99
CA LEU A 95 -15.03 13.17 12.59
C LEU A 95 -14.08 13.81 11.58
N GLU A 96 -13.57 15.01 11.87
CA GLU A 96 -12.65 15.73 10.96
C GLU A 96 -11.31 15.00 10.84
N ASP A 97 -10.73 14.58 11.98
CA ASP A 97 -9.48 13.82 12.02
C ASP A 97 -9.64 12.47 11.30
N THR A 98 -10.72 11.74 11.57
CA THR A 98 -11.01 10.43 10.95
C THR A 98 -11.17 10.52 9.44
N LEU A 99 -11.82 11.57 8.91
CA LEU A 99 -11.94 11.75 7.45
C LEU A 99 -10.61 12.12 6.80
N GLY A 100 -9.80 12.93 7.47
CA GLY A 100 -8.44 13.25 7.03
C GLY A 100 -7.56 12.02 6.95
N ASP A 101 -7.56 11.20 7.99
CA ASP A 101 -6.80 9.96 8.08
C ASP A 101 -7.23 8.97 6.99
N LEU A 102 -8.55 8.75 6.82
CA LEU A 102 -9.09 7.93 5.72
C LEU A 102 -8.65 8.42 4.34
N LEU A 103 -8.61 9.74 4.12
CA LEU A 103 -8.17 10.29 2.84
C LEU A 103 -6.68 9.99 2.60
N VAL A 104 -5.83 10.19 3.61
CA VAL A 104 -4.39 9.90 3.54
C VAL A 104 -4.16 8.41 3.23
N ASP A 105 -4.87 7.53 3.94
CA ASP A 105 -4.81 6.08 3.77
C ASP A 105 -5.15 5.66 2.32
N MET A 106 -6.25 6.22 1.80
CA MET A 106 -6.72 5.95 0.44
C MET A 106 -5.75 6.47 -0.63
N VAL A 107 -5.19 7.67 -0.45
CA VAL A 107 -4.23 8.26 -1.38
C VAL A 107 -2.94 7.44 -1.42
N ALA A 108 -2.42 7.05 -0.26
CA ALA A 108 -1.19 6.26 -0.17
C ALA A 108 -1.36 4.89 -0.84
N ALA A 109 -2.42 4.16 -0.52
CA ALA A 109 -2.68 2.86 -1.13
C ALA A 109 -2.97 2.96 -2.64
N THR A 110 -3.66 4.00 -3.09
CA THR A 110 -3.94 4.21 -4.52
C THR A 110 -2.67 4.52 -5.29
N THR A 111 -1.76 5.30 -4.72
CA THR A 111 -0.43 5.57 -5.30
C THR A 111 0.34 4.28 -5.58
N VAL A 112 0.31 3.34 -4.62
CA VAL A 112 0.96 2.03 -4.77
C VAL A 112 0.31 1.20 -5.87
N TRP A 113 -1.04 1.20 -5.95
CA TRP A 113 -1.74 0.50 -7.02
C TRP A 113 -1.35 1.05 -8.40
N LEU A 114 -1.39 2.38 -8.58
CA LEU A 114 -1.00 3.04 -9.82
C LEU A 114 0.44 2.69 -10.24
N ALA A 115 1.39 2.78 -9.31
CA ALA A 115 2.79 2.42 -9.57
C ALA A 115 2.94 0.95 -10.00
N SER A 116 2.20 0.04 -9.35
CA SER A 116 2.25 -1.38 -9.68
C SER A 116 1.63 -1.72 -11.04
N SER A 117 0.57 -1.00 -11.42
CA SER A 117 -0.18 -1.21 -12.65
C SER A 117 0.58 -0.70 -13.88
N GLN A 118 1.31 0.40 -13.74
CA GLN A 118 2.18 0.91 -14.82
C GLN A 118 3.31 -0.07 -15.16
N THR A 119 3.92 -0.69 -14.16
CA THR A 119 4.97 -1.71 -14.37
C THR A 119 4.42 -2.92 -15.14
N ALA A 120 3.21 -3.38 -14.81
CA ALA A 120 2.56 -4.48 -15.52
C ALA A 120 2.31 -4.14 -17.01
N ILE A 121 1.85 -2.93 -17.30
CA ILE A 121 1.60 -2.46 -18.68
C ILE A 121 2.92 -2.38 -19.46
N ARG A 122 3.98 -1.83 -18.88
CA ARG A 122 5.30 -1.71 -19.54
C ARG A 122 5.90 -3.08 -19.88
N HIS A 123 5.81 -4.06 -18.97
CA HIS A 123 6.28 -5.42 -19.26
C HIS A 123 5.52 -6.07 -20.42
N LEU A 124 4.19 -5.91 -20.47
CA LEU A 124 3.39 -6.41 -21.59
C LEU A 124 3.76 -5.73 -22.92
N GLN A 125 3.94 -4.42 -22.92
CA GLN A 125 4.36 -3.68 -24.14
C GLN A 125 5.73 -4.14 -24.65
N SER A 126 6.69 -4.39 -23.75
CA SER A 126 8.02 -4.89 -24.12
C SER A 126 8.03 -6.33 -24.67
N ALA A 127 7.06 -7.15 -24.27
CA ALA A 127 6.90 -8.51 -24.78
C ALA A 127 6.19 -8.55 -26.14
N ILE A 128 5.35 -7.56 -26.44
CA ILE A 128 4.56 -7.48 -27.68
C ILE A 128 5.33 -6.77 -28.80
N SER A 129 6.19 -5.80 -28.47
CA SER A 129 7.04 -5.15 -29.49
C SER A 129 8.11 -6.14 -29.95
N PRO A 130 7.99 -6.73 -31.16
CA PRO A 130 9.00 -7.65 -31.64
C PRO A 130 10.28 -6.83 -31.78
N LYS A 131 11.34 -7.23 -31.07
CA LYS A 131 12.70 -6.75 -31.31
C LYS A 131 12.88 -6.79 -32.82
N GLU A 132 13.00 -5.63 -33.47
CA GLU A 132 13.13 -5.52 -34.92
C GLU A 132 14.14 -6.60 -35.34
N ARG A 133 13.67 -7.60 -36.10
CA ARG A 133 14.59 -8.62 -36.60
C ARG A 133 15.61 -7.84 -37.41
N PRO A 134 16.91 -7.94 -37.10
CA PRO A 134 17.92 -7.29 -37.92
C PRO A 134 17.63 -7.70 -39.37
N SER A 135 17.44 -6.72 -40.24
CA SER A 135 17.23 -6.98 -41.66
C SER A 135 18.42 -7.80 -42.11
N HIS A 136 18.18 -9.07 -42.43
CA HIS A 136 19.13 -9.84 -43.21
C HIS A 136 19.04 -9.28 -44.62
N ASP A 137 19.65 -8.11 -44.82
CA ASP A 137 19.96 -7.65 -46.16
C ASP A 137 21.06 -8.59 -46.68
N PRO A 138 20.80 -9.38 -47.73
CA PRO A 138 21.82 -10.22 -48.31
C PRO A 138 22.94 -9.33 -48.88
N PRO A 139 24.21 -9.72 -48.75
CA PRO A 139 25.32 -8.96 -49.32
C PRO A 139 25.09 -8.81 -50.82
N ALA A 140 25.11 -7.57 -51.30
CA ALA A 140 24.98 -7.25 -52.71
C ALA A 140 26.06 -8.00 -53.49
N GLY A 141 25.63 -9.06 -54.18
CA GLY A 141 26.49 -9.85 -55.06
C GLY A 141 27.04 -8.95 -56.16
N GLY A 142 28.34 -8.70 -56.09
CA GLY A 142 29.10 -8.05 -57.15
C GLY A 142 29.02 -8.89 -58.42
N ARG A 143 28.56 -8.29 -59.51
CA ARG A 143 28.75 -8.81 -60.86
C ARG A 143 30.10 -8.31 -61.35
N GLY A 144 31.03 -9.24 -61.54
CA GLY A 144 32.17 -9.12 -62.43
C GLY A 144 31.88 -9.85 -63.73
#